data_AF-A0A8B6CIG4-F1
#
_entry.id   AF-A0A8B6CIG4-F1
#
_cell.length_a   1.000
_cell.length_b   1.000
_cell.length_c   1.000
_cell.angle_alpha   90.00
_cell.angle_beta   90.00
_cell.angle_gamma   90.00
#
_symmetry.space_group_name_H-M   'P 1'
#
loop_
_entity.id
_entity.type
_entity.pdbx_description
1 polymer ?
#
loop_
_entity_poly.entity_id
_entity_poly.type
_entity_poly.pdbx_seq_one_letter_code
_entity_poly.pdbx_strand_id
1 'polypeptide(L)'
;MRGSTLEAMAHAVENAALVLICMSESYKRSPNCRLEAENTFRCGKQYIPLIVQKHYKPDSWLGALLGAKLYIDFSGKYQFEPKWNELIKELQALNVLTEGEDTVDSSEVAIPDQTSSSTNPKTFTIDDVKQWLISNKLESCCQHFGDVNGKGLLQMKSMRHDAPEFYFKTLSRKLKLSLGEILNFSAALEEL
;
A
#
# COMPACT_ATOMS: atom_id res chain seq x y z
N MET A 1 -9.43 28.64 8.84
CA MET A 1 -10.09 27.33 8.76
C MET A 1 -9.60 26.47 9.92
N ARG A 2 -10.37 26.38 11.01
CA ARG A 2 -10.10 25.49 12.16
C ARG A 2 -11.15 24.38 12.14
N GLY A 3 -11.07 23.48 11.18
CA GLY A 3 -11.77 22.20 11.30
C GLY A 3 -11.02 21.37 12.35
N SER A 4 -11.73 20.82 13.32
CA SER A 4 -11.12 19.86 14.25
C SER A 4 -10.70 18.62 13.47
N THR A 5 -9.63 17.92 13.87
CA THR A 5 -9.17 16.68 13.20
C THR A 5 -10.31 15.66 13.03
N LEU A 6 -11.25 15.64 13.99
CA LEU A 6 -12.46 14.81 13.97
C LEU A 6 -13.43 15.16 12.84
N GLU A 7 -13.58 16.45 12.53
CA GLU A 7 -14.46 16.92 11.45
C GLU A 7 -13.92 16.54 10.08
N ALA A 8 -12.60 16.65 9.89
CA ALA A 8 -11.95 16.18 8.66
C ALA A 8 -12.07 14.66 8.49
N MET A 9 -11.94 13.89 9.57
CA MET A 9 -12.16 12.43 9.57
C MET A 9 -13.61 12.07 9.23
N ALA A 10 -14.58 12.73 9.84
CA ALA A 10 -16.00 12.51 9.55
C ALA A 10 -16.33 12.83 8.08
N HIS A 11 -15.85 13.96 7.58
CA HIS A 11 -16.01 14.35 6.18
C HIS A 11 -15.38 13.34 5.21
N ALA A 12 -14.24 12.75 5.56
CA ALA A 12 -13.61 11.70 4.75
C ALA A 12 -14.50 10.45 4.65
N VAL A 13 -15.09 10.00 5.76
CA VAL A 13 -16.03 8.87 5.77
C VAL A 13 -17.29 9.18 4.95
N GLU A 14 -17.82 10.40 5.08
CA GLU A 14 -19.03 10.85 4.37
C GLU A 14 -18.83 10.95 2.84
N ASN A 15 -17.62 11.25 2.37
CA ASN A 15 -17.32 11.36 0.95
C ASN A 15 -16.67 10.09 0.37
N ALA A 16 -16.35 9.10 1.20
CA ALA A 16 -15.80 7.84 0.73
C ALA A 16 -16.82 7.06 -0.13
N ALA A 17 -16.33 6.42 -1.19
CA ALA A 17 -17.09 5.44 -1.96
C ALA A 17 -17.28 4.14 -1.16
N LEU A 18 -16.25 3.76 -0.41
CA LEU A 18 -16.20 2.55 0.41
C LEU A 18 -15.27 2.79 1.61
N VAL A 19 -15.58 2.15 2.74
CA VAL A 19 -14.71 2.15 3.93
C VAL A 19 -14.14 0.75 4.19
N LEU A 20 -12.83 0.64 4.37
CA LEU A 20 -12.20 -0.60 4.81
C LEU A 20 -12.04 -0.58 6.34
N ILE A 21 -12.58 -1.58 7.03
CA ILE A 21 -12.56 -1.66 8.49
C ILE A 21 -11.54 -2.71 8.93
N CYS A 22 -10.33 -2.26 9.26
CA CYS A 22 -9.23 -3.11 9.72
C CYS A 22 -9.36 -3.45 11.22
N MET A 23 -10.08 -4.51 11.50
CA MET A 23 -10.38 -5.01 12.85
C MET A 23 -9.13 -5.55 13.57
N SER A 24 -8.87 -4.97 14.73
CA SER A 24 -7.83 -5.35 15.68
C SER A 24 -8.22 -4.88 17.09
N GLU A 25 -7.50 -5.32 18.12
CA GLU A 25 -7.71 -4.88 19.50
C GLU A 25 -7.45 -3.36 19.64
N SER A 26 -6.42 -2.84 18.97
CA SER A 26 -6.13 -1.41 18.95
C SER A 26 -7.25 -0.61 18.26
N TYR A 27 -7.81 -1.13 17.17
CA TYR A 27 -8.97 -0.53 16.51
C TYR A 27 -10.18 -0.50 17.44
N LYS A 28 -10.46 -1.62 18.14
CA LYS A 28 -11.56 -1.73 19.11
C LYS A 28 -11.48 -0.71 20.25
N ARG A 29 -10.26 -0.45 20.72
CA ARG A 29 -9.98 0.42 21.88
C ARG A 29 -9.94 1.91 21.52
N SER A 30 -9.78 2.26 20.25
CA SER A 30 -9.68 3.64 19.79
C SER A 30 -11.06 4.30 19.71
N PRO A 31 -11.33 5.38 20.47
CA PRO A 31 -12.60 6.08 20.39
C PRO A 31 -12.82 6.74 19.03
N ASN A 32 -11.74 7.17 18.36
CA ASN A 32 -11.81 7.77 17.03
C ASN A 32 -12.23 6.72 15.99
N CYS A 33 -11.64 5.52 16.03
CA CYS A 33 -11.99 4.44 15.11
C CYS A 33 -13.44 3.97 15.34
N ARG A 34 -13.88 3.95 16.59
CA ARG A 34 -15.28 3.68 16.92
C ARG A 34 -16.21 4.73 16.30
N LEU A 35 -15.88 6.02 16.43
CA LEU A 35 -16.67 7.10 15.84
C LEU A 35 -16.71 7.01 14.31
N GLU A 36 -15.60 6.69 13.66
CA GLU A 36 -15.53 6.49 12.21
C GLU A 36 -16.38 5.29 11.74
N ALA A 37 -16.35 4.19 12.49
CA ALA A 37 -17.17 3.00 12.21
C ALA A 37 -18.66 3.28 12.40
N GLU A 38 -19.03 3.96 13.50
CA GLU A 38 -20.40 4.40 13.75
C GLU A 38 -20.86 5.38 12.66
N ASN A 39 -19.99 6.29 12.20
CA ASN A 39 -20.31 7.21 11.13
C ASN A 39 -20.51 6.50 9.78
N THR A 40 -19.65 5.52 9.47
CA THR A 40 -19.77 4.66 8.29
C THR A 40 -21.15 3.98 8.25
N PHE A 41 -21.58 3.43 9.39
CA PHE A 41 -22.88 2.80 9.53
C PHE A 41 -24.04 3.81 9.41
N ARG A 42 -23.94 4.95 10.11
CA ARG A 42 -24.94 6.03 10.09
C ARG A 42 -25.17 6.59 8.69
N CYS A 43 -24.09 6.77 7.93
CA CYS A 43 -24.14 7.27 6.56
C CYS A 43 -24.54 6.19 5.53
N GLY A 44 -24.77 4.95 5.95
CA GLY A 44 -25.11 3.84 5.06
C GLY A 44 -24.01 3.53 4.04
N LYS A 45 -22.75 3.82 4.38
CA LYS A 45 -21.61 3.60 3.48
C LYS A 45 -21.36 2.12 3.31
N GLN A 46 -21.02 1.72 2.09
CA GLN A 46 -20.51 0.39 1.85
C GLN A 46 -19.17 0.24 2.56
N TYR A 47 -18.95 -0.91 3.20
CA TYR A 47 -17.71 -1.19 3.90
C TYR A 47 -17.32 -2.66 3.81
N ILE A 48 -16.02 -2.94 3.86
CA ILE A 48 -15.46 -4.29 3.88
C ILE A 48 -14.74 -4.52 5.22
N PRO A 49 -15.17 -5.50 6.03
CA PRO A 49 -14.48 -5.90 7.25
C PRO A 49 -13.20 -6.70 6.95
N LEU A 50 -12.08 -6.29 7.54
CA LEU A 50 -10.78 -6.94 7.41
C LEU A 50 -10.25 -7.32 8.79
N ILE A 51 -9.90 -8.58 9.04
CA ILE A 51 -9.22 -8.97 10.28
C ILE A 51 -7.72 -8.90 10.03
N VAL A 52 -7.03 -7.98 10.72
CA VAL A 52 -5.58 -7.76 10.52
C VAL A 52 -4.73 -8.31 11.67
N GLN A 53 -5.35 -8.66 12.79
CA GLN A 53 -4.67 -9.19 13.98
C GLN A 53 -4.87 -10.69 14.13
N LYS A 54 -3.78 -11.41 14.41
CA LYS A 54 -3.78 -12.88 14.51
C LYS A 54 -4.64 -13.34 15.69
N HIS A 55 -5.49 -14.34 15.44
CA HIS A 55 -6.42 -14.90 16.43
C HIS A 55 -7.39 -13.86 17.02
N TYR A 56 -7.58 -12.73 16.33
CA TYR A 56 -8.55 -11.74 16.73
C TYR A 56 -9.96 -12.20 16.37
N LYS A 57 -10.86 -12.15 17.35
CA LYS A 57 -12.28 -12.40 17.14
C LYS A 57 -13.02 -11.10 17.44
N PRO A 58 -13.74 -10.52 16.46
CA PRO A 58 -14.50 -9.31 16.70
C PRO A 58 -15.59 -9.59 17.74
N ASP A 59 -15.51 -8.88 18.85
CA ASP A 59 -16.40 -8.97 20.00
C ASP A 59 -17.06 -7.61 20.27
N SER A 60 -18.07 -7.59 21.14
CA SER A 60 -18.78 -6.36 21.53
C SER A 60 -19.30 -5.58 20.30
N TRP A 61 -19.02 -4.28 20.24
CA TRP A 61 -19.47 -3.39 19.17
C TRP A 61 -18.90 -3.76 17.79
N LEU A 62 -17.69 -4.34 17.71
CA LEU A 62 -17.13 -4.81 16.43
C LEU A 62 -17.79 -6.10 15.95
N GLY A 63 -18.17 -6.99 16.89
CA GLY A 63 -18.96 -8.18 16.57
C GLY A 63 -20.36 -7.79 16.06
N ALA A 64 -20.99 -6.81 16.72
CA ALA A 64 -22.28 -6.26 16.29
C ALA A 64 -22.17 -5.57 14.92
N LEU A 65 -21.09 -4.81 14.69
CA LEU A 65 -20.81 -4.16 13.41
C LEU A 65 -20.61 -5.18 12.29
N LEU A 66 -19.88 -6.27 12.56
CA LEU A 66 -19.66 -7.34 11.58
C LEU A 66 -20.97 -8.03 11.20
N GLY A 67 -21.84 -8.31 12.18
CA GLY A 67 -23.14 -8.94 11.94
C GLY A 67 -23.02 -10.27 11.18
N ALA A 68 -23.78 -10.40 10.09
CA ALA A 68 -23.72 -11.54 9.17
C ALA A 68 -22.80 -11.29 7.95
N LYS A 69 -22.03 -10.20 7.93
CA LYS A 69 -21.21 -9.83 6.79
C LYS A 69 -19.94 -10.70 6.75
N LEU A 70 -19.55 -11.10 5.55
CA LEU A 70 -18.29 -11.79 5.32
C LEU A 70 -17.12 -10.83 5.60
N TYR A 71 -16.02 -11.39 6.10
CA TYR A 71 -14.79 -10.67 6.39
C TYR A 71 -13.60 -11.37 5.72
N ILE A 72 -12.57 -10.58 5.39
CA ILE A 72 -11.31 -11.10 4.84
C ILE A 72 -10.25 -11.10 5.94
N ASP A 73 -9.61 -12.24 6.16
CA ASP A 73 -8.65 -12.41 7.27
C ASP A 73 -7.19 -12.17 6.84
N PHE A 74 -6.71 -10.95 6.89
CA PHE A 74 -5.30 -10.60 6.64
C PHE A 74 -4.31 -11.01 7.75
N SER A 75 -4.75 -11.66 8.83
CA SER A 75 -3.88 -11.98 9.98
C SER A 75 -2.91 -13.15 9.77
N GLY A 76 -3.02 -13.84 8.64
CA GLY A 76 -2.21 -15.01 8.28
C GLY A 76 -0.76 -14.66 7.91
N LYS A 77 0.19 -15.51 8.31
CA LYS A 77 1.64 -15.29 8.14
C LYS A 77 2.16 -15.40 6.68
N TYR A 78 1.39 -16.03 5.78
CA TYR A 78 1.84 -16.39 4.42
C TYR A 78 0.78 -16.24 3.31
N GLN A 79 -0.38 -15.64 3.58
CA GLN A 79 -1.50 -15.62 2.62
C GLN A 79 -1.89 -14.19 2.20
N PHE A 80 -0.94 -13.26 2.15
CA PHE A 80 -1.27 -11.87 1.82
C PHE A 80 -1.77 -11.73 0.38
N GLU A 81 -1.03 -12.28 -0.59
CA GLU A 81 -1.31 -12.11 -2.02
C GLU A 81 -2.66 -12.72 -2.45
N PRO A 82 -3.04 -13.95 -2.04
CA PRO A 82 -4.38 -14.48 -2.36
C PRO A 82 -5.51 -13.64 -1.76
N LYS A 83 -5.36 -13.17 -0.52
CA LYS A 83 -6.36 -12.36 0.20
C LYS A 83 -6.46 -10.94 -0.34
N TRP A 84 -5.34 -10.42 -0.83
CA TRP A 84 -5.30 -9.15 -1.55
C TRP A 84 -6.09 -9.26 -2.86
N ASN A 85 -5.92 -10.34 -3.60
CA ASN A 85 -6.71 -10.59 -4.82
C ASN A 85 -8.20 -10.81 -4.50
N GLU A 86 -8.53 -11.46 -3.39
CA GLU A 86 -9.91 -11.58 -2.88
C GLU A 86 -10.51 -10.20 -2.58
N LEU A 87 -9.75 -9.33 -1.89
CA LEU A 87 -10.16 -7.95 -1.63
C LEU A 87 -10.37 -7.17 -2.93
N ILE A 88 -9.47 -7.27 -3.91
CA ILE A 88 -9.65 -6.60 -5.21
C ILE A 88 -10.94 -7.06 -5.90
N LYS A 89 -11.23 -8.36 -5.89
CA LYS A 89 -12.47 -8.88 -6.49
C LYS A 89 -13.71 -8.33 -5.79
N GLU A 90 -13.70 -8.24 -4.46
CA GLU A 90 -14.79 -7.62 -3.70
C GLU A 90 -14.93 -6.11 -4.05
N LEU A 91 -13.82 -5.39 -4.21
CA LEU A 91 -13.83 -3.99 -4.62
C LEU A 91 -14.39 -3.80 -6.04
N GLN A 92 -14.03 -4.68 -6.97
CA GLN A 92 -14.54 -4.68 -8.34
C GLN A 92 -16.04 -5.02 -8.38
N ALA A 93 -16.48 -6.01 -7.61
CA ALA A 93 -17.89 -6.40 -7.51
C ALA A 93 -18.78 -5.27 -6.97
N LEU A 94 -18.22 -4.35 -6.19
CA LEU A 94 -18.90 -3.18 -5.67
C LEU A 94 -18.86 -1.97 -6.62
N ASN A 95 -18.34 -2.13 -7.85
CA ASN A 95 -18.20 -1.07 -8.87
C ASN A 95 -17.39 0.16 -8.41
N VAL A 96 -16.54 0.00 -7.38
CA VAL A 96 -15.70 1.09 -6.85
C VAL A 96 -14.47 1.31 -7.74
N LEU A 97 -14.08 0.28 -8.49
CA LEU A 97 -13.01 0.34 -9.49
C LEU A 97 -13.66 0.34 -10.87
N THR A 98 -13.96 1.52 -11.42
CA THR A 98 -14.19 1.63 -12.86
C THR A 98 -12.88 1.27 -13.56
N GLU A 99 -12.91 0.18 -14.32
CA GLU A 99 -11.84 -0.22 -15.21
C GLU A 99 -11.52 0.95 -16.17
N GLY A 100 -10.38 1.60 -15.95
CA GLY A 100 -9.72 2.33 -17.01
C GLY A 100 -9.09 1.30 -17.91
N GLU A 101 -9.58 1.21 -19.14
CA GLU A 101 -9.10 0.33 -20.21
C GLU A 101 -7.59 0.49 -20.43
N ASP A 102 -6.80 -0.55 -20.13
CA ASP A 102 -5.52 -0.80 -20.79
C ASP A 102 -5.79 -1.41 -22.17
N THR A 103 -6.21 -0.59 -23.14
CA THR A 103 -6.14 -0.99 -24.55
C THR A 103 -4.72 -0.76 -25.06
N VAL A 104 -3.95 -1.85 -25.02
CA VAL A 104 -2.77 -2.08 -25.85
C VAL A 104 -3.19 -2.06 -27.33
N ASP A 105 -3.06 -0.90 -27.99
CA ASP A 105 -2.96 -0.85 -29.46
C ASP A 105 -1.50 -0.61 -29.83
N SER A 106 -0.81 -1.71 -30.15
CA SER A 106 0.51 -1.68 -30.75
C SER A 106 0.37 -1.37 -32.24
N SER A 107 0.44 -0.08 -32.56
CA SER A 107 0.83 0.37 -33.90
C SER A 107 2.20 1.04 -33.81
N GLU A 108 3.19 0.30 -34.28
CA GLU A 108 4.58 0.67 -34.50
C GLU A 108 4.70 1.81 -35.53
N VAL A 109 5.23 2.98 -35.16
CA VAL A 109 6.04 3.82 -36.08
C VAL A 109 7.08 4.66 -35.32
N ALA A 110 8.34 4.32 -35.55
CA ALA A 110 9.56 5.13 -35.64
C ALA A 110 9.80 6.37 -34.73
N ILE A 111 10.91 6.30 -33.99
CA ILE A 111 11.70 7.42 -33.42
C ILE A 111 12.32 8.25 -34.58
N PRO A 112 12.56 9.57 -34.46
CA PRO A 112 13.78 10.07 -33.80
C PRO A 112 13.60 11.36 -32.96
N ASP A 113 14.14 11.31 -31.74
CA ASP A 113 15.02 12.26 -31.04
C ASP A 113 15.02 13.77 -31.47
N GLN A 114 14.64 14.67 -30.54
CA GLN A 114 15.51 15.73 -29.96
C GLN A 114 14.74 16.83 -29.18
N THR A 115 14.99 16.83 -27.86
CA THR A 115 15.37 17.96 -26.97
C THR A 115 14.48 19.20 -26.75
N SER A 116 14.04 19.32 -25.48
CA SER A 116 13.73 20.52 -24.64
C SER A 116 12.46 21.33 -24.98
N SER A 117 11.56 21.70 -24.04
CA SER A 117 11.69 21.93 -22.59
C SER A 117 10.32 21.96 -21.88
N SER A 118 10.37 21.77 -20.55
CA SER A 118 9.39 22.10 -19.50
C SER A 118 8.33 21.10 -19.02
N THR A 119 8.44 20.84 -17.71
CA THR A 119 7.42 20.48 -16.71
C THR A 119 6.81 19.07 -16.70
N ASN A 120 7.42 18.12 -15.97
CA ASN A 120 6.78 17.37 -14.86
C ASN A 120 7.75 16.36 -14.18
N PRO A 121 7.53 15.98 -12.90
CA PRO A 121 8.53 15.27 -12.09
C PRO A 121 8.68 13.80 -12.50
N LYS A 122 9.92 13.49 -12.93
CA LYS A 122 10.60 12.18 -13.06
C LYS A 122 9.75 10.94 -12.72
N THR A 123 9.20 10.29 -13.73
CA THR A 123 8.90 8.85 -13.68
C THR A 123 10.23 8.08 -13.66
N PHE A 124 10.65 7.67 -12.47
CA PHE A 124 11.83 6.82 -12.29
C PHE A 124 11.43 5.39 -12.68
N THR A 125 11.79 5.01 -13.90
CA THR A 125 11.35 3.77 -14.56
C THR A 125 12.13 2.57 -14.02
N ILE A 126 11.66 1.35 -14.26
CA ILE A 126 12.33 0.11 -13.83
C ILE A 126 13.78 0.05 -14.34
N ASP A 127 14.03 0.59 -15.54
CA ASP A 127 15.38 0.66 -16.12
C ASP A 127 16.28 1.64 -15.36
N ASP A 128 15.74 2.80 -14.95
CA ASP A 128 16.45 3.78 -14.12
C ASP A 128 16.80 3.20 -12.74
N VAL A 129 15.92 2.37 -12.16
CA VAL A 129 16.18 1.64 -10.91
C VAL A 129 17.33 0.67 -11.06
N LYS A 130 17.40 -0.06 -12.18
CA LYS A 130 18.51 -0.98 -12.47
C LYS A 130 19.82 -0.24 -12.64
N GLN A 131 19.83 0.86 -13.40
CA GLN A 131 21.02 1.71 -13.57
C GLN A 131 21.47 2.32 -12.24
N TRP A 132 20.54 2.76 -11.41
CA TRP A 132 20.83 3.29 -10.08
C TRP A 132 21.43 2.25 -9.13
N LEU A 133 20.92 1.00 -9.16
CA LEU A 133 21.49 -0.10 -8.38
C LEU A 133 22.93 -0.44 -8.80
N ILE A 134 23.21 -0.43 -10.11
CA ILE A 134 24.56 -0.66 -10.65
C ILE A 134 25.50 0.46 -10.21
N SER A 135 25.08 1.73 -10.33
CA SER A 135 25.86 2.91 -9.93
C SER A 135 26.24 2.92 -8.44
N ASN A 136 25.37 2.36 -7.58
CA ASN A 136 25.59 2.26 -6.14
C ASN A 136 26.28 0.96 -5.69
N LYS A 137 26.87 0.19 -6.62
CA LYS A 137 27.59 -1.07 -6.36
C LYS A 137 26.72 -2.17 -5.74
N LEU A 138 25.44 -2.23 -6.14
CA LEU A 138 24.44 -3.20 -5.66
C LEU A 138 24.02 -4.19 -6.77
N GLU A 139 24.94 -4.52 -7.68
CA GLU A 139 24.71 -5.34 -8.87
C GLU A 139 24.16 -6.74 -8.55
N SER A 140 24.54 -7.31 -7.41
CA SER A 140 24.08 -8.63 -6.95
C SER A 140 22.57 -8.67 -6.65
N CYS A 141 21.93 -7.52 -6.52
CA CYS A 141 20.54 -7.41 -6.10
C CYS A 141 19.58 -7.26 -7.28
N CYS A 142 20.07 -6.86 -8.45
CA CYS A 142 19.26 -6.57 -9.65
C CYS A 142 18.34 -7.73 -10.05
N GLN A 143 18.69 -8.97 -9.72
CA GLN A 143 17.87 -10.17 -9.97
C GLN A 143 16.57 -10.21 -9.14
N HIS A 144 16.51 -9.51 -8.01
CA HIS A 144 15.37 -9.50 -7.07
C HIS A 144 14.54 -8.21 -7.14
N PHE A 145 14.96 -7.22 -7.93
CA PHE A 145 14.26 -5.94 -8.14
C PHE A 145 13.41 -5.92 -9.42
N GLY A 146 13.09 -7.09 -10.02
CA GLY A 146 12.39 -7.21 -11.31
C GLY A 146 11.06 -6.43 -11.39
N ASP A 147 10.38 -6.28 -10.24
CA ASP A 147 9.07 -5.63 -10.13
C ASP A 147 9.11 -4.30 -9.33
N VAL A 148 10.30 -3.80 -8.99
CA VAL A 148 10.44 -2.63 -8.10
C VAL A 148 10.66 -1.37 -8.93
N ASN A 149 9.60 -0.57 -9.06
CA ASN A 149 9.65 0.73 -9.72
C ASN A 149 10.26 1.79 -8.78
N GLY A 150 10.56 2.99 -9.28
CA GLY A 150 11.09 4.08 -8.44
C GLY A 150 10.18 4.50 -7.29
N LYS A 151 8.86 4.32 -7.43
CA LYS A 151 7.90 4.47 -6.33
C LYS A 151 8.11 3.43 -5.22
N GLY A 152 8.55 2.22 -5.58
CA GLY A 152 8.92 1.16 -4.63
C GLY A 152 10.17 1.50 -3.81
N LEU A 153 11.16 2.14 -4.43
CA LEU A 153 12.33 2.65 -3.71
C LEU A 153 11.94 3.74 -2.69
N LEU A 154 11.10 4.69 -3.09
CA LEU A 154 10.56 5.72 -2.19
C LEU A 154 9.75 5.10 -1.04
N GLN A 155 8.97 4.07 -1.32
CA GLN A 155 8.21 3.37 -0.28
C GLN A 155 9.12 2.59 0.67
N MET A 156 10.24 2.03 0.18
CA MET A 156 11.28 1.45 1.02
C MET A 156 11.98 2.49 1.90
N LYS A 157 12.14 3.73 1.43
CA LYS A 157 12.60 4.86 2.26
C LYS A 157 11.63 5.14 3.41
N SER A 158 10.32 5.22 3.15
CA SER A 158 9.30 5.39 4.20
C SER A 158 9.28 4.22 5.19
N MET A 159 9.39 2.97 4.69
CA MET A 159 9.43 1.77 5.54
C MET A 159 10.59 1.77 6.53
N ARG A 160 11.72 2.41 6.22
CA ARG A 160 12.85 2.55 7.15
C ARG A 160 12.44 3.30 8.42
N HIS A 161 11.64 4.35 8.29
CA HIS A 161 11.19 5.17 9.42
C HIS A 161 10.00 4.55 10.14
N ASP A 162 9.02 4.06 9.37
CA ASP A 162 7.76 3.56 9.92
C ASP A 162 7.89 2.15 10.53
N ALA A 163 8.79 1.33 9.98
CA ALA A 163 8.97 -0.07 10.39
C ALA A 163 10.42 -0.58 10.16
N PRO A 164 11.42 -0.09 10.92
CA PRO A 164 12.84 -0.40 10.72
C PRO A 164 13.16 -1.91 10.82
N GLU A 165 12.54 -2.62 11.77
CA GLU A 165 12.70 -4.08 11.92
C GLU A 165 12.22 -4.85 10.69
N PHE A 166 11.08 -4.45 10.12
CA PHE A 166 10.55 -5.07 8.91
C PHE A 166 11.42 -4.76 7.70
N TYR A 167 11.94 -3.53 7.61
CA TYR A 167 12.86 -3.09 6.58
C TYR A 167 14.15 -3.93 6.57
N PHE A 168 14.89 -3.99 7.68
CA PHE A 168 16.14 -4.76 7.76
C PHE A 168 15.92 -6.27 7.57
N LYS A 169 14.80 -6.80 8.08
CA LYS A 169 14.43 -8.21 7.87
C LYS A 169 14.07 -8.52 6.42
N THR A 170 13.49 -7.57 5.70
CA THR A 170 13.16 -7.72 4.28
C THR A 170 14.43 -7.67 3.43
N LEU A 171 15.33 -6.74 3.71
CA LEU A 171 16.63 -6.63 3.05
C LEU A 171 17.49 -7.90 3.25
N SER A 172 17.56 -8.44 4.46
CA SER A 172 18.34 -9.65 4.76
C SER A 172 17.68 -10.94 4.26
N ARG A 173 16.35 -11.08 4.37
CA ARG A 173 15.66 -12.35 4.09
C ARG A 173 15.15 -12.47 2.65
N LYS A 174 14.59 -11.40 2.08
CA LYS A 174 14.04 -11.42 0.71
C LYS A 174 15.09 -11.03 -0.33
N LEU A 175 15.89 -10.02 -0.02
CA LEU A 175 16.93 -9.51 -0.94
C LEU A 175 18.31 -10.15 -0.70
N LYS A 176 18.44 -10.97 0.36
CA LYS A 176 19.68 -11.69 0.72
C LYS A 176 20.92 -10.80 0.80
N LEU A 177 20.73 -9.54 1.20
CA LEU A 177 21.80 -8.58 1.29
C LEU A 177 22.71 -8.87 2.47
N SER A 178 24.02 -8.76 2.26
CA SER A 178 25.00 -8.71 3.34
C SER A 178 24.92 -7.39 4.11
N LEU A 179 25.45 -7.34 5.32
CA LEU A 179 25.42 -6.13 6.16
C LEU A 179 26.05 -4.90 5.46
N GLY A 180 27.12 -5.10 4.70
CA GLY A 180 27.76 -4.02 3.94
C GLY A 180 26.87 -3.48 2.81
N GLU A 181 26.17 -4.37 2.11
CA GLU A 181 25.24 -3.97 1.04
C GLU A 181 23.98 -3.30 1.61
N ILE A 182 23.49 -3.74 2.76
CA ILE A 182 22.37 -3.10 3.47
C ILE A 182 22.73 -1.65 3.82
N LEU A 183 23.94 -1.40 4.32
CA LEU A 183 24.40 -0.06 4.68
C LEU A 183 24.54 0.82 3.43
N ASN A 184 25.17 0.33 2.37
CA ASN A 184 25.30 1.05 1.11
C ASN A 184 23.93 1.35 0.48
N PHE A 185 23.02 0.37 0.47
CA PHE A 185 21.65 0.54 -0.01
C PHE A 185 20.88 1.58 0.82
N SER A 186 21.02 1.55 2.14
CA SER A 186 20.38 2.52 3.03
C SER A 186 20.96 3.93 2.91
N ALA A 187 22.23 4.08 2.54
CA ALA A 187 22.86 5.36 2.27
C ALA A 187 22.41 5.90 0.91
N ALA A 188 22.40 5.05 -0.11
CA ALA A 188 21.93 5.42 -1.44
C ALA A 188 20.45 5.86 -1.43
N LEU A 189 19.59 5.19 -0.66
CA LEU A 189 18.19 5.61 -0.49
C LEU A 189 18.00 6.96 0.21
N GLU A 190 18.96 7.42 1.01
CA GLU A 190 18.89 8.76 1.62
C GLU A 190 19.15 9.87 0.60
N GLU A 191 20.04 9.62 -0.37
CA GLU A 191 20.40 10.58 -1.43
C GLU A 191 19.33 10.71 -2.54
N LEU A 192 18.29 9.86 -2.49
CA LEU A 192 17.14 9.85 -3.40
C LEU A 192 15.99 10.72 -2.90
#